data_AF-E7DPV3-F1
#
_entry.id   AF-E7DPV3-F1
#
_cell.length_a   1.000
_cell.length_b   1.000
_cell.length_c   1.000
_cell.angle_alpha   90.00
_cell.angle_beta   90.00
_cell.angle_gamma   90.00
#
_symmetry.space_group_name_H-M   'P 1'
#
loop_
_entity.id
_entity.type
_entity.pdbx_description
1 polymer ?
#
loop_
_entity_poly.entity_id
_entity_poly.type
_entity_poly.pdbx_seq_one_letter_code
_entity_poly.pdbx_strand_id
1 'polypeptide(L)'
;MKQELTPTHTFQLIDEILAQQSINLLSLNPKKTLITSFAELGNLIAEENTEIELLITLQQTLESIVRTQLQNFPENIFWDFDFMVSSMLRQALIADEGAVPFLKLFGEKMVLLTEMFGSKTEIRFRYVHDFMYGFDWARWVQKEPQKRSHIEPFSPVFLDYLLVKGKELLQRINHGQVTSYKLCDTGYRNPFTFSREPEDEYRLLTCLAEEELIPVAVWNWNASPVWNKPLQEMRQQLALKLNIQPQKH
;
A
#
# COMPACT_ATOMS: atom_id res chain seq x y z
N MET A 1 -18.04 21.75 28.71
CA MET A 1 -18.04 20.29 28.55
C MET A 1 -17.18 19.94 27.34
N LYS A 2 -15.92 19.57 27.54
CA LYS A 2 -15.15 18.89 26.48
C LYS A 2 -15.70 17.47 26.44
N GLN A 3 -16.38 17.10 25.36
CA GLN A 3 -16.64 15.69 25.11
C GLN A 3 -15.26 15.06 24.91
N GLU A 4 -14.84 14.24 25.87
CA GLU A 4 -13.73 13.30 25.67
C GLU A 4 -14.19 12.31 24.60
N LEU A 5 -13.94 12.65 23.34
CA LEU A 5 -13.90 11.65 22.27
C LEU A 5 -12.80 10.68 22.66
N THR A 6 -13.19 9.55 23.23
CA THR A 6 -12.26 8.44 23.49
C THR A 6 -11.67 8.04 22.14
N PRO A 7 -10.33 8.16 21.94
CA PRO A 7 -9.69 8.01 20.63
C PRO A 7 -10.04 6.70 19.90
N THR A 8 -10.34 5.66 20.67
CA THR A 8 -10.70 4.32 20.20
C THR A 8 -11.97 4.29 19.35
N HIS A 9 -12.97 5.13 19.67
CA HIS A 9 -14.23 5.16 18.89
C HIS A 9 -14.06 5.82 17.52
N THR A 10 -13.08 6.71 17.37
CA THR A 10 -12.89 7.49 16.13
C THR A 10 -12.45 6.59 14.98
N PHE A 11 -11.53 5.67 15.20
CA PHE A 11 -10.99 4.80 14.15
C PHE A 11 -11.80 3.49 13.97
N GLN A 12 -12.61 3.10 14.95
CA GLN A 12 -13.49 1.93 14.88
C GLN A 12 -14.46 1.97 13.69
N LEU A 13 -14.88 3.16 13.24
CA LEU A 13 -15.70 3.33 12.04
C LEU A 13 -15.07 2.67 10.81
N ILE A 14 -13.74 2.66 10.70
CA ILE A 14 -13.03 2.04 9.57
C ILE A 14 -13.13 0.50 9.65
N ASP A 15 -13.04 -0.07 10.86
CA ASP A 15 -13.27 -1.50 11.06
C ASP A 15 -14.71 -1.90 10.70
N GLU A 16 -15.69 -1.06 11.02
CA GLU A 16 -17.09 -1.27 10.63
C GLU A 16 -17.29 -1.24 9.11
N ILE A 17 -16.62 -0.31 8.41
CA ILE A 17 -16.63 -0.25 6.94
C ILE A 17 -16.07 -1.54 6.35
N LEU A 18 -14.97 -2.06 6.91
CA LEU A 18 -14.35 -3.31 6.48
C LEU A 18 -15.23 -4.52 6.76
N ALA A 19 -15.88 -4.58 7.92
CA ALA A 19 -16.78 -5.66 8.30
C ALA A 19 -18.04 -5.74 7.42
N GLN A 20 -18.46 -4.62 6.82
CA GLN A 20 -19.56 -4.59 5.85
C GLN A 20 -19.16 -5.18 4.48
N GLN A 21 -17.86 -5.35 4.22
CA GLN A 21 -17.39 -5.97 2.99
C GLN A 21 -17.30 -7.48 3.16
N SER A 22 -17.65 -8.24 2.11
CA SER A 22 -17.49 -9.70 2.08
C SER A 22 -16.03 -10.09 1.76
N ILE A 23 -15.07 -9.53 2.50
CA ILE A 23 -13.63 -9.79 2.30
C ILE A 23 -13.01 -10.41 3.55
N ASN A 24 -11.94 -11.17 3.37
CA ASN A 24 -11.11 -11.66 4.47
C ASN A 24 -10.03 -10.62 4.78
N LEU A 25 -9.99 -10.13 6.01
CA LEU A 25 -9.01 -9.14 6.46
C LEU A 25 -7.69 -9.81 6.84
N LEU A 26 -7.07 -10.50 5.88
CA LEU A 26 -5.81 -11.21 6.10
C LEU A 26 -4.65 -10.24 6.27
N SER A 27 -3.74 -10.59 7.17
CA SER A 27 -2.45 -9.94 7.34
C SER A 27 -1.35 -10.76 6.67
N LEU A 28 -0.35 -10.07 6.14
CA LEU A 28 0.88 -10.71 5.67
C LEU A 28 1.89 -10.94 6.81
N ASN A 29 1.52 -10.62 8.05
CA ASN A 29 2.34 -10.86 9.23
C ASN A 29 2.56 -12.37 9.47
N PRO A 30 3.81 -12.87 9.48
CA PRO A 30 4.07 -14.29 9.73
C PRO A 30 3.61 -14.81 11.10
N LYS A 31 3.31 -13.90 12.04
CA LYS A 31 2.92 -14.22 13.43
C LYS A 31 1.42 -14.15 13.69
N LYS A 32 0.61 -13.61 12.76
CA LYS A 32 -0.85 -13.52 12.92
C LYS A 32 -1.57 -13.53 11.58
N THR A 33 -2.78 -14.09 11.57
CA THR A 33 -3.55 -14.24 10.34
C THR A 33 -4.33 -13.00 9.95
N LEU A 34 -4.75 -12.18 10.91
CA LEU A 34 -5.61 -11.02 10.69
C LEU A 34 -4.86 -9.71 10.89
N ILE A 35 -5.30 -8.67 10.19
CA ILE A 35 -4.73 -7.32 10.28
C ILE A 35 -4.85 -6.75 11.70
N THR A 36 -4.03 -5.74 12.01
CA THR A 36 -4.29 -4.88 13.17
C THR A 36 -5.55 -4.07 12.89
N SER A 37 -6.50 -4.05 13.82
CA SER A 37 -7.72 -3.25 13.64
C SER A 37 -7.40 -1.76 13.65
N PHE A 38 -8.22 -0.95 12.98
CA PHE A 38 -8.07 0.50 13.00
C PHE A 38 -8.34 1.08 14.39
N ALA A 39 -9.19 0.47 15.20
CA ALA A 39 -9.34 0.80 16.61
C ALA A 39 -8.01 0.63 17.40
N GLU A 40 -7.27 -0.46 17.16
CA GLU A 40 -5.93 -0.66 17.75
C GLU A 40 -4.92 0.36 17.23
N LEU A 41 -4.90 0.64 15.92
CA LEU A 41 -4.04 1.68 15.35
C LEU A 41 -4.38 3.08 15.93
N GLY A 42 -5.65 3.36 16.20
CA GLY A 42 -6.10 4.57 16.86
C GLY A 42 -5.52 4.75 18.26
N ASN A 43 -5.34 3.65 19.01
CA ASN A 43 -4.68 3.69 20.31
C ASN A 43 -3.17 4.03 20.17
N LEU A 44 -2.48 3.45 19.18
CA LEU A 44 -1.08 3.76 18.89
C LEU A 44 -0.88 5.22 18.48
N ILE A 45 -1.79 5.77 17.68
CA ILE A 45 -1.76 7.20 17.33
C ILE A 45 -1.93 8.06 18.58
N ALA A 46 -2.86 7.71 19.48
CA ALA A 46 -3.13 8.50 20.68
C ALA A 46 -1.94 8.56 21.66
N GLU A 47 -1.09 7.53 21.70
CA GLU A 47 0.14 7.51 22.50
C GLU A 47 1.14 8.61 22.10
N GLU A 48 1.10 9.08 20.85
CA GLU A 48 1.93 10.16 20.32
C GLU A 48 1.44 11.58 20.72
N ASN A 49 0.55 11.69 21.71
CA ASN A 49 -0.01 12.95 22.27
C ASN A 49 -0.55 13.92 21.20
N THR A 50 -1.30 13.38 20.24
CA THR A 50 -1.76 14.10 19.06
C THR A 50 -2.94 15.03 19.36
N GLU A 51 -2.97 16.22 18.76
CA GLU A 51 -4.09 17.16 18.88
C GLU A 51 -5.40 16.62 18.27
N ILE A 52 -6.55 17.05 18.80
CA ILE A 52 -7.88 16.54 18.37
C ILE A 52 -8.15 16.79 16.89
N GLU A 53 -7.80 17.97 16.37
CA GLU A 53 -7.98 18.30 14.94
C GLU A 53 -7.16 17.37 14.03
N LEU A 54 -5.95 17.05 14.47
CA LEU A 54 -5.05 16.13 13.78
C LEU A 54 -5.61 14.69 13.82
N LEU A 55 -6.14 14.23 14.95
CA LEU A 55 -6.82 12.93 15.06
C LEU A 55 -8.02 12.79 14.11
N ILE A 56 -8.86 13.83 14.03
CA ILE A 56 -10.01 13.84 13.10
C ILE A 56 -9.53 13.80 11.65
N THR A 57 -8.50 14.58 11.31
CA THR A 57 -7.95 14.61 9.95
C THR A 57 -7.32 13.26 9.58
N LEU A 58 -6.58 12.62 10.49
CA LEU A 58 -6.02 11.28 10.30
C LEU A 58 -7.12 10.25 10.00
N GLN A 59 -8.19 10.25 10.80
CA GLN A 59 -9.31 9.34 10.61
C GLN A 59 -9.97 9.53 9.24
N GLN A 60 -10.27 10.78 8.86
CA GLN A 60 -10.89 11.08 7.57
C GLN A 60 -9.99 10.70 6.40
N THR A 61 -8.70 10.98 6.50
CA THR A 61 -7.71 10.58 5.49
C THR A 61 -7.65 9.05 5.35
N LEU A 62 -7.57 8.31 6.45
CA LEU A 62 -7.52 6.85 6.42
C LEU A 62 -8.80 6.23 5.90
N GLU A 63 -9.96 6.74 6.32
CA GLU A 63 -11.24 6.29 5.80
C GLU A 63 -11.30 6.44 4.28
N SER A 64 -10.88 7.60 3.75
CA SER A 64 -10.86 7.88 2.31
C SER A 64 -9.93 6.92 1.55
N ILE A 65 -8.74 6.65 2.09
CA ILE A 65 -7.78 5.71 1.50
C ILE A 65 -8.37 4.29 1.48
N VAL A 66 -8.88 3.81 2.61
CA VAL A 66 -9.42 2.45 2.77
C VAL A 66 -10.63 2.24 1.85
N ARG A 67 -11.59 3.17 1.85
CA ARG A 67 -12.76 3.08 0.96
C ARG A 67 -12.35 3.04 -0.50
N THR A 68 -11.39 3.87 -0.90
CA THR A 68 -10.90 3.89 -2.28
C THR A 68 -10.20 2.59 -2.64
N GLN A 69 -9.40 2.00 -1.73
CA GLN A 69 -8.73 0.72 -1.98
C GLN A 69 -9.73 -0.43 -2.11
N LEU A 70 -10.73 -0.51 -1.23
CA LEU A 70 -11.82 -1.51 -1.31
C LEU A 70 -12.54 -1.45 -2.66
N GLN A 71 -12.80 -0.24 -3.15
CA GLN A 71 -13.50 -0.03 -4.41
C GLN A 71 -12.67 -0.37 -5.64
N ASN A 72 -11.36 -0.19 -5.59
CA ASN A 72 -10.47 -0.30 -6.76
C ASN A 72 -9.67 -1.60 -6.79
N PHE A 73 -9.55 -2.30 -5.67
CA PHE A 73 -8.87 -3.58 -5.54
C PHE A 73 -9.77 -4.58 -4.79
N PRO A 74 -10.95 -4.93 -5.35
CA PRO A 74 -11.93 -5.79 -4.67
C PRO A 74 -11.41 -7.21 -4.41
N GLU A 75 -10.37 -7.64 -5.13
CA GLU A 75 -9.76 -8.97 -4.98
C GLU A 75 -8.50 -8.94 -4.09
N ASN A 76 -8.15 -7.78 -3.52
CA ASN A 76 -6.96 -7.66 -2.68
C ASN A 76 -7.00 -8.62 -1.48
N ILE A 77 -5.87 -9.27 -1.21
CA ILE A 77 -5.80 -10.41 -0.29
C ILE A 77 -5.38 -9.95 1.09
N PHE A 78 -4.31 -9.15 1.16
CA PHE A 78 -3.73 -8.70 2.41
C PHE A 78 -3.95 -7.20 2.62
N TRP A 79 -4.34 -6.82 3.83
CA TRP A 79 -4.87 -5.49 4.16
C TRP A 79 -4.10 -4.82 5.30
N ASP A 80 -2.78 -5.00 5.35
CA ASP A 80 -1.94 -4.39 6.39
C ASP A 80 -1.81 -2.88 6.19
N PHE A 81 -1.91 -2.11 7.28
CA PHE A 81 -1.83 -0.65 7.26
C PHE A 81 -0.88 -0.05 8.30
N ASP A 82 -0.39 -0.82 9.28
CA ASP A 82 0.34 -0.32 10.45
C ASP A 82 1.48 0.62 10.09
N PHE A 83 2.39 0.20 9.20
CA PHE A 83 3.51 1.02 8.79
C PHE A 83 3.06 2.24 7.97
N MET A 84 2.06 2.11 7.09
CA MET A 84 1.55 3.23 6.30
C MET A 84 0.99 4.32 7.22
N VAL A 85 0.19 3.92 8.22
CA VAL A 85 -0.36 4.83 9.23
C VAL A 85 0.77 5.48 10.03
N SER A 86 1.72 4.70 10.53
CA SER A 86 2.86 5.22 11.29
C SER A 86 3.72 6.20 10.47
N SER A 87 3.96 5.90 9.19
CA SER A 87 4.77 6.71 8.28
C SER A 87 4.07 8.01 7.93
N MET A 88 2.76 7.94 7.65
CA MET A 88 1.92 9.10 7.43
C MET A 88 1.92 10.02 8.66
N LEU A 89 1.75 9.48 9.87
CA LEU A 89 1.78 10.25 11.12
C LEU A 89 3.14 10.91 11.34
N ARG A 90 4.24 10.14 11.26
CA ARG A 90 5.60 10.67 11.47
C ARG A 90 5.91 11.80 10.50
N GLN A 91 5.59 11.63 9.22
CA GLN A 91 5.84 12.65 8.20
C GLN A 91 4.97 13.89 8.42
N ALA A 92 3.71 13.72 8.84
CA ALA A 92 2.82 14.85 9.16
C ALA A 92 3.35 15.69 10.34
N LEU A 93 3.85 15.04 11.39
CA LEU A 93 4.36 15.73 12.59
C LEU A 93 5.60 16.59 12.34
N ILE A 94 6.36 16.31 11.28
CA ILE A 94 7.58 17.06 10.91
C ILE A 94 7.41 17.92 9.65
N ALA A 95 6.20 17.97 9.08
CA ALA A 95 5.94 18.71 7.84
C ALA A 95 5.97 20.23 8.07
N ASP A 96 6.74 20.95 7.23
CA ASP A 96 6.91 22.40 7.34
C ASP A 96 5.59 23.17 7.13
N GLU A 97 4.71 22.66 6.27
CA GLU A 97 3.38 23.21 6.00
C GLU A 97 2.35 22.91 7.11
N GLY A 98 2.73 22.12 8.11
CA GLY A 98 1.89 21.65 9.20
C GLY A 98 1.20 20.31 8.92
N ALA A 99 0.88 19.59 10.00
CA ALA A 99 0.39 18.23 9.95
C ALA A 99 -0.96 18.07 9.20
N VAL A 100 -1.92 18.97 9.44
CA VAL A 100 -3.26 18.88 8.82
C VAL A 100 -3.20 19.09 7.30
N PRO A 101 -2.56 20.15 6.75
CA PRO A 101 -2.34 20.28 5.30
C PRO A 101 -1.61 19.08 4.69
N PHE A 102 -0.56 18.59 5.35
CA PHE A 102 0.17 17.40 4.90
C PHE A 102 -0.74 16.18 4.76
N LEU A 103 -1.57 15.88 5.76
CA LEU A 103 -2.44 14.70 5.74
C LEU A 103 -3.50 14.76 4.64
N LYS A 104 -4.03 15.95 4.35
CA LYS A 104 -4.98 16.14 3.25
C LYS A 104 -4.28 15.85 1.91
N LEU A 105 -3.10 16.43 1.70
CA LEU A 105 -2.30 16.20 0.49
C LEU A 105 -1.91 14.72 0.35
N PHE A 106 -1.49 14.07 1.43
CA PHE A 106 -1.16 12.65 1.46
C PHE A 106 -2.38 11.81 1.06
N GLY A 107 -3.54 12.05 1.67
CA GLY A 107 -4.79 11.37 1.36
C GLY A 107 -5.20 11.53 -0.10
N GLU A 108 -5.17 12.76 -0.62
CA GLU A 108 -5.47 13.06 -2.02
C GLU A 108 -4.56 12.27 -2.97
N LYS A 109 -3.24 12.26 -2.74
CA LYS A 109 -2.31 11.51 -3.57
C LYS A 109 -2.53 10.00 -3.50
N MET A 110 -2.77 9.46 -2.31
CA MET A 110 -3.06 8.04 -2.10
C MET A 110 -4.35 7.60 -2.81
N VAL A 111 -5.41 8.40 -2.73
CA VAL A 111 -6.68 8.17 -3.43
C VAL A 111 -6.47 8.21 -4.94
N LEU A 112 -5.83 9.27 -5.46
CA LEU A 112 -5.56 9.40 -6.89
C LEU A 112 -4.73 8.23 -7.45
N LEU A 113 -3.73 7.76 -6.71
CA LEU A 113 -2.96 6.58 -7.10
C LEU A 113 -3.82 5.31 -7.11
N THR A 114 -4.61 5.10 -6.05
CA THR A 114 -5.47 3.94 -5.90
C THR A 114 -6.49 3.85 -7.04
N GLU A 115 -7.15 4.97 -7.36
CA GLU A 115 -8.06 5.06 -8.50
C GLU A 115 -7.34 4.81 -9.82
N MET A 116 -6.19 5.47 -10.03
CA MET A 116 -5.46 5.38 -11.30
C MET A 116 -5.00 3.97 -11.63
N PHE A 117 -4.47 3.23 -10.66
CA PHE A 117 -3.87 1.91 -10.89
C PHE A 117 -4.87 0.74 -10.75
N GLY A 118 -6.00 0.95 -10.08
CA GLY A 118 -6.97 -0.10 -9.78
C GLY A 118 -7.74 -0.67 -10.97
N SER A 119 -8.68 -1.56 -10.65
CA SER A 119 -9.48 -2.33 -11.62
C SER A 119 -10.43 -1.47 -12.47
N LYS A 120 -10.71 -0.23 -12.06
CA LYS A 120 -11.69 0.66 -12.70
C LYS A 120 -11.12 1.53 -13.84
N THR A 121 -9.82 1.47 -14.11
CA THR A 121 -9.17 2.25 -15.19
C THR A 121 -8.67 1.34 -16.29
N GLU A 122 -7.88 1.87 -17.23
CA GLU A 122 -7.20 1.07 -18.26
C GLU A 122 -5.92 0.39 -17.76
N ILE A 123 -5.42 0.76 -16.57
CA ILE A 123 -4.28 0.09 -15.94
C ILE A 123 -4.70 -1.29 -15.40
N ARG A 124 -5.82 -1.38 -14.67
CA ARG A 124 -6.39 -2.64 -14.17
C ARG A 124 -5.38 -3.53 -13.46
N PHE A 125 -4.69 -3.00 -12.44
CA PHE A 125 -3.96 -3.87 -11.51
C PHE A 125 -4.94 -4.52 -10.54
N ARG A 126 -4.75 -5.82 -10.32
CA ARG A 126 -5.63 -6.64 -9.47
C ARG A 126 -5.46 -6.36 -7.98
N TYR A 127 -4.24 -6.03 -7.57
CA TYR A 127 -3.84 -5.89 -6.16
C TYR A 127 -3.04 -4.61 -5.93
N VAL A 128 -3.16 -4.04 -4.73
CA VAL A 128 -2.35 -2.89 -4.28
C VAL A 128 -1.01 -3.31 -3.66
N HIS A 129 -0.77 -4.63 -3.55
CA HIS A 129 0.35 -5.22 -2.82
C HIS A 129 1.73 -4.70 -3.22
N ASP A 130 2.02 -4.49 -4.51
CA ASP A 130 3.37 -4.05 -4.93
C ASP A 130 3.69 -2.63 -4.44
N PHE A 131 2.65 -1.80 -4.33
CA PHE A 131 2.74 -0.46 -3.77
C PHE A 131 2.84 -0.52 -2.24
N MET A 132 1.89 -1.19 -1.58
CA MET A 132 1.84 -1.26 -0.12
C MET A 132 3.09 -1.91 0.47
N TYR A 133 3.48 -3.08 -0.02
CA TYR A 133 4.68 -3.80 0.46
C TYR A 133 6.00 -3.23 -0.07
N GLY A 134 5.96 -2.09 -0.75
CA GLY A 134 7.12 -1.28 -1.06
C GLY A 134 8.01 -1.81 -2.19
N PHE A 135 7.52 -2.73 -3.03
CA PHE A 135 8.29 -3.20 -4.20
C PHE A 135 8.52 -2.07 -5.19
N ASP A 136 7.50 -1.23 -5.40
CA ASP A 136 7.63 -0.04 -6.24
C ASP A 136 8.62 0.98 -5.68
N TRP A 137 8.56 1.21 -4.36
CA TRP A 137 9.47 2.12 -3.67
C TRP A 137 10.91 1.64 -3.73
N ALA A 138 11.17 0.38 -3.35
CA ALA A 138 12.52 -0.19 -3.36
C ALA A 138 13.14 -0.12 -4.75
N ARG A 139 12.39 -0.49 -5.79
CA ARG A 139 12.82 -0.41 -7.18
C ARG A 139 13.10 1.03 -7.63
N TRP A 140 12.32 1.99 -7.16
CA TRP A 140 12.53 3.41 -7.46
C TRP A 140 13.80 3.97 -6.80
N VAL A 141 14.03 3.62 -5.54
CA VAL A 141 15.24 4.01 -4.79
C VAL A 141 16.48 3.38 -5.44
N GLN A 142 16.45 2.09 -5.77
CA GLN A 142 17.56 1.37 -6.41
C GLN A 142 18.05 1.98 -7.71
N LYS A 143 17.18 2.67 -8.47
CA LYS A 143 17.56 3.33 -9.72
C LYS A 143 18.48 4.54 -9.51
N GLU A 144 18.32 5.27 -8.40
CA GLU A 144 19.16 6.42 -8.06
C GLU A 144 19.42 6.48 -6.54
N PRO A 145 20.19 5.53 -5.97
CA PRO A 145 20.31 5.38 -4.52
C PRO A 145 20.87 6.62 -3.82
N GLN A 146 21.81 7.31 -4.48
CA GLN A 146 22.46 8.52 -3.95
C GLN A 146 21.46 9.66 -3.72
N LYS A 147 20.38 9.73 -4.52
CA LYS A 147 19.37 10.78 -4.40
C LYS A 147 18.12 10.35 -3.63
N ARG A 148 17.88 9.04 -3.48
CA ARG A 148 16.58 8.52 -3.03
C ARG A 148 16.64 7.66 -1.77
N SER A 149 17.82 7.26 -1.32
CA SER A 149 17.98 6.38 -0.15
C SER A 149 17.45 6.96 1.17
N HIS A 150 17.37 8.29 1.26
CA HIS A 150 16.81 9.00 2.42
C HIS A 150 15.30 9.24 2.31
N ILE A 151 14.67 8.86 1.20
CA ILE A 151 13.25 9.09 0.96
C ILE A 151 12.46 7.88 1.46
N GLU A 152 11.63 8.09 2.48
CA GLU A 152 10.79 7.06 3.09
C GLU A 152 9.70 6.56 2.11
N PRO A 153 9.23 5.29 2.24
CA PRO A 153 8.01 4.86 1.57
C PRO A 153 6.84 5.82 1.85
N PHE A 154 5.89 5.85 0.91
CA PHE A 154 4.69 6.70 0.97
C PHE A 154 4.93 8.22 1.03
N SER A 155 6.17 8.69 1.02
CA SER A 155 6.45 10.13 1.03
C SER A 155 5.83 10.86 -0.17
N PRO A 156 5.40 12.13 -0.03
CA PRO A 156 4.80 12.88 -1.13
C PRO A 156 5.63 12.89 -2.40
N VAL A 157 6.97 12.97 -2.28
CA VAL A 157 7.92 12.91 -3.41
C VAL A 157 7.80 11.58 -4.17
N PHE A 158 7.69 10.47 -3.45
CA PHE A 158 7.51 9.16 -4.07
C PHE A 158 6.10 9.00 -4.68
N LEU A 159 5.07 9.51 -4.01
CA LEU A 159 3.70 9.47 -4.54
C LEU A 159 3.57 10.30 -5.83
N ASP A 160 4.21 11.47 -5.89
CA ASP A 160 4.25 12.30 -7.10
C ASP A 160 4.97 11.60 -8.25
N TYR A 161 6.08 10.92 -7.96
CA TYR A 161 6.74 10.08 -8.94
C TYR A 161 5.78 9.03 -9.51
N LEU A 162 5.06 8.29 -8.66
CA LEU A 162 4.11 7.27 -9.12
C LEU A 162 2.96 7.86 -9.93
N LEU A 163 2.44 9.02 -9.56
CA LEU A 163 1.38 9.70 -10.31
C LEU A 163 1.83 10.06 -11.73
N VAL A 164 3.06 10.56 -11.89
CA VAL A 164 3.65 10.82 -13.21
C VAL A 164 3.82 9.53 -14.00
N LYS A 165 4.36 8.46 -13.39
CA LYS A 165 4.52 7.16 -14.06
C LYS A 165 3.18 6.52 -14.46
N GLY A 166 2.15 6.67 -13.64
CA GLY A 166 0.81 6.18 -13.96
C GLY A 166 0.19 6.90 -15.15
N LYS A 167 0.33 8.23 -15.23
CA LYS A 167 -0.09 9.02 -16.40
C LYS A 167 0.65 8.60 -17.67
N GLU A 168 1.97 8.41 -17.60
CA GLU A 168 2.76 7.90 -18.73
C GLU A 168 2.28 6.51 -19.17
N LEU A 169 1.95 5.62 -18.22
CA LEU A 169 1.45 4.28 -18.52
C LEU A 169 0.09 4.34 -19.20
N LEU A 170 -0.84 5.14 -18.69
CA LEU A 170 -2.15 5.38 -19.32
C LEU A 170 -2.02 5.90 -20.74
N GLN A 171 -1.12 6.87 -20.97
CA GLN A 171 -0.84 7.35 -22.31
C GLN A 171 -0.37 6.23 -23.23
N ARG A 172 0.58 5.38 -22.79
CA ARG A 172 1.05 4.24 -23.61
C ARG A 172 -0.06 3.24 -23.89
N ILE A 173 -0.93 2.97 -22.91
CA ILE A 173 -2.09 2.09 -23.07
C ILE A 173 -3.04 2.63 -24.13
N ASN A 174 -3.41 3.90 -24.03
CA ASN A 174 -4.35 4.54 -24.95
C ASN A 174 -3.82 4.62 -26.39
N HIS A 175 -2.50 4.68 -26.59
CA HIS A 175 -1.87 4.67 -27.92
C HIS A 175 -1.50 3.27 -28.42
N GLY A 176 -1.80 2.19 -27.68
CA GLY A 176 -1.42 0.83 -28.04
C GLY A 176 0.10 0.56 -28.03
N GLN A 177 0.88 1.40 -27.35
CA GLN A 177 2.35 1.36 -27.30
C GLN A 177 2.87 0.63 -26.07
N VAL A 178 2.09 -0.30 -25.54
CA VAL A 178 2.39 -1.01 -24.30
C VAL A 178 3.33 -2.17 -24.58
N THR A 179 4.61 -1.97 -24.29
CA THR A 179 5.64 -3.02 -24.40
C THR A 179 5.78 -3.85 -23.12
N SER A 180 5.32 -3.33 -21.98
CA SER A 180 5.36 -3.96 -20.65
C SER A 180 3.99 -3.83 -19.99
N TYR A 181 3.60 -4.78 -19.12
CA TYR A 181 2.28 -4.79 -18.47
C TYR A 181 1.13 -5.01 -19.47
N LYS A 182 1.28 -5.98 -20.37
CA LYS A 182 0.19 -6.38 -21.28
C LYS A 182 -1.01 -6.88 -20.48
N LEU A 183 -2.19 -6.79 -21.09
CA LEU A 183 -3.41 -7.30 -20.50
C LEU A 183 -3.31 -8.83 -20.57
N CYS A 184 -3.46 -9.50 -19.43
CA CYS A 184 -3.46 -10.96 -19.37
C CYS A 184 -4.86 -11.49 -19.75
N ASP A 185 -4.96 -12.80 -20.00
CA ASP A 185 -6.24 -13.48 -20.27
C ASP A 185 -7.29 -13.26 -19.15
N THR A 186 -6.83 -12.95 -17.95
CA THR A 186 -7.66 -12.68 -16.76
C THR A 186 -8.27 -11.27 -16.75
N GLY A 187 -7.94 -10.42 -17.73
CA GLY A 187 -8.43 -9.05 -17.82
C GLY A 187 -7.65 -8.04 -16.95
N TYR A 188 -6.57 -8.47 -16.30
CA TYR A 188 -5.70 -7.63 -15.49
C TYR A 188 -4.33 -7.43 -16.14
N ARG A 189 -3.70 -6.27 -15.89
CA ARG A 189 -2.29 -6.07 -16.19
C ARG A 189 -1.48 -6.46 -14.97
N ASN A 190 -0.30 -7.03 -15.20
CA ASN A 190 0.53 -7.52 -14.10
C ASN A 190 1.99 -7.08 -14.27
N PRO A 191 2.54 -6.32 -13.31
CA PRO A 191 3.92 -5.85 -13.35
C PRO A 191 4.98 -6.88 -12.99
N PHE A 192 4.58 -8.04 -12.49
CA PHE A 192 5.46 -9.12 -12.08
C PHE A 192 5.33 -10.31 -13.01
N THR A 193 6.40 -10.78 -13.64
CA THR A 193 6.40 -11.74 -14.78
C THR A 193 5.79 -13.13 -14.53
N PHE A 194 5.32 -13.42 -13.32
CA PHE A 194 4.67 -14.67 -12.96
C PHE A 194 3.17 -14.46 -12.70
N SER A 195 2.43 -15.57 -12.66
CA SER A 195 1.01 -15.61 -12.29
C SER A 195 0.75 -14.82 -11.02
N ARG A 196 -0.39 -14.14 -11.03
CA ARG A 196 -0.98 -13.44 -9.88
C ARG A 196 -2.44 -13.84 -9.74
N GLU A 197 -2.71 -15.12 -9.96
CA GLU A 197 -3.93 -15.73 -9.45
C GLU A 197 -3.92 -15.74 -7.92
N PRO A 198 -5.09 -15.69 -7.26
CA PRO A 198 -5.15 -15.42 -5.82
C PRO A 198 -4.33 -16.40 -4.98
N GLU A 199 -4.36 -17.68 -5.34
CA GLU A 199 -3.60 -18.74 -4.65
C GLU A 199 -2.09 -18.56 -4.82
N ASP A 200 -1.63 -18.24 -6.04
CA ASP A 200 -0.21 -18.00 -6.32
C ASP A 200 0.30 -16.74 -5.63
N GLU A 201 -0.50 -15.67 -5.65
CA GLU A 201 -0.19 -14.41 -4.97
C GLU A 201 -0.10 -14.61 -3.45
N TYR A 202 -1.08 -15.31 -2.86
CA TYR A 202 -1.09 -15.64 -1.43
C TYR A 202 0.16 -16.44 -1.04
N ARG A 203 0.45 -17.53 -1.75
CA ARG A 203 1.60 -18.40 -1.49
C ARG A 203 2.92 -17.63 -1.63
N LEU A 204 3.07 -16.85 -2.70
CA LEU A 204 4.29 -16.09 -2.95
C LEU A 204 4.54 -15.05 -1.86
N LEU A 205 3.56 -14.20 -1.57
CA LEU A 205 3.73 -13.14 -0.58
C LEU A 205 4.00 -13.72 0.80
N THR A 206 3.28 -14.77 1.20
CA THR A 206 3.48 -15.42 2.51
C THR A 206 4.91 -15.92 2.67
N CYS A 207 5.44 -16.63 1.67
CA CYS A 207 6.84 -17.08 1.71
C CYS A 207 7.83 -15.92 1.65
N LEU A 208 7.54 -14.83 0.93
CA LEU A 208 8.41 -13.64 0.95
C LEU A 208 8.45 -12.99 2.34
N ALA A 209 7.33 -12.98 3.05
CA ALA A 209 7.25 -12.44 4.40
C ALA A 209 8.03 -13.30 5.40
N GLU A 210 7.93 -14.63 5.29
CA GLU A 210 8.71 -15.60 6.09
C GLU A 210 10.23 -15.46 5.87
N GLU A 211 10.65 -15.21 4.63
CA GLU A 211 12.07 -15.07 4.24
C GLU A 211 12.60 -13.63 4.42
N GLU A 212 11.82 -12.71 5.00
CA GLU A 212 12.17 -11.29 5.21
C GLU A 212 12.57 -10.56 3.89
N LEU A 213 11.85 -10.89 2.81
CA LEU A 213 12.01 -10.37 1.45
C LEU A 213 10.93 -9.36 1.06
N ILE A 214 10.06 -8.97 1.99
CA ILE A 214 9.10 -7.89 1.80
C ILE A 214 9.82 -6.55 2.08
N PRO A 215 9.93 -5.64 1.10
CA PRO A 215 10.65 -4.37 1.26
C PRO A 215 10.15 -3.52 2.43
N VAL A 216 8.84 -3.49 2.61
CA VAL A 216 8.18 -2.78 3.72
C VAL A 216 7.25 -3.77 4.41
N ALA A 217 7.63 -4.21 5.62
CA ALA A 217 6.78 -5.05 6.47
C ALA A 217 5.59 -4.22 7.01
N VAL A 218 4.58 -3.98 6.16
CA VAL A 218 3.50 -3.01 6.43
C VAL A 218 2.71 -3.36 7.69
N TRP A 219 2.67 -4.62 8.10
CA TRP A 219 2.04 -5.09 9.33
C TRP A 219 2.78 -4.73 10.63
N ASN A 220 3.88 -3.97 10.54
CA ASN A 220 4.66 -3.56 11.69
C ASN A 220 4.77 -2.02 11.74
N TRP A 221 4.21 -1.44 12.80
CA TRP A 221 4.26 0.00 13.09
C TRP A 221 5.68 0.59 13.03
N ASN A 222 6.67 -0.15 13.52
CA ASN A 222 8.08 0.27 13.58
C ASN A 222 8.95 -0.44 12.53
N ALA A 223 8.36 -0.82 11.39
CA ALA A 223 9.13 -1.48 10.33
C ALA A 223 10.30 -0.59 9.87
N SER A 224 11.39 -1.25 9.47
CA SER A 224 12.55 -0.60 8.85
C SER A 224 12.57 -0.97 7.37
N PRO A 225 12.10 -0.09 6.46
CA PRO A 225 12.08 -0.35 5.03
C PRO A 225 13.46 -0.71 4.46
N VAL A 226 13.50 -1.72 3.59
CA VAL A 226 14.73 -2.19 2.96
C VAL A 226 14.62 -2.07 1.44
N TRP A 227 15.57 -1.37 0.83
CA TRP A 227 15.65 -1.22 -0.64
C TRP A 227 16.94 -1.79 -1.22
N ASN A 228 17.98 -2.03 -0.41
CA ASN A 228 19.33 -2.36 -0.86
C ASN A 228 19.60 -3.88 -1.03
N LYS A 229 18.54 -4.69 -1.03
CA LYS A 229 18.58 -6.13 -1.38
C LYS A 229 18.12 -6.33 -2.83
N PRO A 230 18.53 -7.41 -3.53
CA PRO A 230 18.02 -7.74 -4.87
C PRO A 230 16.60 -8.33 -4.82
N LEU A 231 15.66 -7.58 -4.23
CA LEU A 231 14.30 -8.04 -3.89
C LEU A 231 13.52 -8.54 -5.12
N GLN A 232 13.71 -7.92 -6.28
CA GLN A 232 13.06 -8.36 -7.52
C GLN A 232 13.56 -9.73 -7.98
N GLU A 233 14.86 -9.97 -7.93
CA GLU A 233 15.48 -11.24 -8.33
C GLU A 233 15.10 -12.34 -7.35
N MET A 234 15.19 -12.06 -6.04
CA MET A 234 14.79 -12.98 -4.97
C MET A 234 13.31 -13.35 -5.07
N ARG A 235 12.43 -12.39 -5.38
CA ARG A 235 11.00 -12.64 -5.61
C ARG A 235 10.76 -13.55 -6.81
N GLN A 236 11.50 -13.40 -7.90
CA GLN A 236 11.40 -14.28 -9.06
C GLN A 236 11.93 -15.69 -8.76
N GLN A 237 13.06 -15.80 -8.07
CA GLN A 237 13.63 -17.08 -7.66
C GLN A 237 12.66 -17.85 -6.75
N LEU A 238 11.99 -17.17 -5.83
CA LEU A 238 11.01 -17.78 -4.96
C LEU A 238 9.75 -18.22 -5.73
N ALA A 239 9.27 -17.43 -6.69
CA ALA A 239 8.16 -17.83 -7.56
C ALA A 239 8.49 -19.12 -8.34
N LEU A 240 9.71 -19.26 -8.85
CA LEU A 240 10.20 -20.48 -9.48
C LEU A 240 10.23 -21.66 -8.49
N LYS A 241 10.77 -21.46 -7.28
CA LYS A 241 10.81 -22.48 -6.22
C LYS A 241 9.40 -22.97 -5.82
N LEU A 242 8.41 -22.09 -5.87
CA LEU A 242 7.01 -22.39 -5.58
C LEU A 242 6.23 -22.97 -6.78
N ASN A 243 6.88 -23.18 -7.92
CA ASN A 243 6.28 -23.64 -9.18
C ASN A 243 5.14 -22.74 -9.69
N ILE A 244 5.21 -21.44 -9.38
CA ILE A 244 4.27 -20.44 -9.91
C ILE A 244 4.57 -20.25 -11.39
N GLN A 245 3.53 -20.31 -12.22
CA GLN A 245 3.70 -20.28 -13.67
C GLN A 245 4.04 -18.86 -14.16
N PRO A 246 4.85 -18.70 -15.23
CA PRO A 246 5.00 -17.43 -15.92
C PRO A 246 3.65 -16.89 -16.42
N GLN A 247 3.52 -15.57 -16.56
CA GLN A 247 2.33 -14.98 -17.16
C GLN A 247 2.10 -15.49 -18.59
N LYS A 248 0.82 -15.64 -18.94
CA LYS A 248 0.36 -15.81 -20.33
C LYS A 248 -0.22 -14.48 -20.81
N HIS A 249 0.09 -14.11 -22.05
CA HIS A 249 -0.27 -12.84 -22.69
C HIS A 249 -0.99 -13.08 -24.01
#